data_AF-A0A8S2MGW9-F1
#
_entry.id   AF-A0A8S2MGW9-F1
#
_cell.length_a   1.000
_cell.length_b   1.000
_cell.length_c   1.000
_cell.angle_alpha   90.00
_cell.angle_beta   90.00
_cell.angle_gamma   90.00
#
_symmetry.space_group_name_H-M   'P 1'
#
loop_
_entity.id
_entity.type
_entity.pdbx_description
1 polymer ?
#
loop_
_entity_poly.entity_id
_entity_poly.type
_entity_poly.pdbx_seq_one_letter_code
_entity_poly.pdbx_strand_id
1 'polypeptide(L)'
;YIVPALEAALWAFWCDAGSFEKGALQAVNLGDDTSTTAAIYGQLAGAYYGIHALPDKWSEQVYARDFILCLSIWLKHEGYKWHELCEMNKSK
;
A
#
# COMPACT_ATOMS: atom_id res chain seq x y z
N TYR A 1 19.88 -5.73 -1.25
CA TYR A 1 18.65 -6.44 -1.67
C TYR A 1 17.35 -5.66 -1.48
N ILE A 2 17.32 -4.49 -0.81
CA ILE A 2 16.11 -3.64 -0.76
C ILE A 2 16.02 -2.66 -1.93
N VAL A 3 17.14 -2.08 -2.36
CA VAL A 3 17.15 -1.12 -3.49
C VAL A 3 16.57 -1.72 -4.78
N PRO A 4 16.97 -2.94 -5.22
CA PRO A 4 16.37 -3.55 -6.42
C PRO A 4 14.87 -3.84 -6.27
N ALA A 5 14.43 -4.26 -5.08
CA ALA A 5 13.01 -4.52 -4.82
C ALA A 5 12.17 -3.22 -4.89
N LEU A 6 12.72 -2.12 -4.37
CA LEU A 6 12.11 -0.80 -4.46
C LEU A 6 12.06 -0.30 -5.92
N GLU A 7 13.15 -0.42 -6.67
CA GLU A 7 13.21 -0.05 -8.09
C GLU A 7 12.18 -0.82 -8.92
N ALA A 8 12.08 -2.14 -8.70
CA ALA A 8 11.09 -3.00 -9.35
C ALA A 8 9.64 -2.60 -8.98
N ALA A 9 9.39 -2.29 -7.71
CA ALA A 9 8.06 -1.88 -7.26
C ALA A 9 7.65 -0.51 -7.85
N LEU A 10 8.59 0.43 -7.92
CA LEU A 10 8.37 1.74 -8.55
C LEU A 10 8.14 1.62 -10.06
N TRP A 11 8.88 0.73 -10.73
CA TRP A 11 8.66 0.44 -12.14
C TRP A 11 7.26 -0.15 -12.37
N ALA A 12 6.84 -1.12 -11.56
CA ALA A 12 5.50 -1.71 -11.65
C ALA A 12 4.40 -0.66 -11.42
N PHE A 13 4.59 0.22 -10.43
CA PHE A 13 3.67 1.34 -10.18
C PHE A 13 3.61 2.33 -11.36
N TRP A 14 4.75 2.65 -11.96
CA TRP A 14 4.80 3.52 -13.14
C TRP A 14 4.11 2.90 -14.36
N CYS A 15 4.18 1.57 -14.50
CA CYS A 15 3.67 0.81 -15.64
C CYS A 15 2.28 0.19 -15.44
N ASP A 16 1.62 0.42 -14.30
CA ASP A 16 0.36 -0.23 -13.92
C ASP A 16 -0.85 0.23 -14.76
N ALA A 17 -0.68 1.28 -15.57
CA ALA A 17 -1.71 1.87 -16.43
C ALA A 17 -3.00 2.25 -15.68
N GLY A 18 -2.88 2.79 -14.47
CA GLY A 18 -4.00 3.29 -13.68
C GLY A 18 -4.81 2.18 -12.98
N SER A 19 -4.23 0.97 -12.84
CA SER A 19 -4.92 -0.19 -12.29
C SER A 19 -4.05 -0.92 -11.28
N PHE A 20 -4.50 -0.96 -10.02
CA PHE A 20 -3.84 -1.71 -8.96
C PHE A 20 -3.57 -3.16 -9.37
N GLU A 21 -4.55 -3.80 -10.00
CA GLU A 21 -4.47 -5.20 -10.44
C GLU A 21 -3.32 -5.42 -11.43
N LYS A 22 -3.20 -4.56 -12.45
CA LYS A 22 -2.16 -4.69 -13.47
C LYS A 22 -0.76 -4.51 -12.90
N GLY A 23 -0.54 -3.49 -12.07
CA GLY A 23 0.76 -3.27 -11.45
C GLY A 23 1.11 -4.36 -10.43
N ALA A 24 0.12 -4.90 -9.71
CA ALA A 24 0.34 -6.02 -8.79
C ALA A 24 0.80 -7.26 -9.55
N LEU A 25 0.15 -7.57 -10.69
CA LEU A 25 0.57 -8.65 -11.58
C LEU A 25 1.96 -8.42 -12.17
N GLN A 26 2.31 -7.19 -12.54
CA GLN A 26 3.66 -6.86 -12.99
C GLN A 26 4.68 -7.10 -11.86
N ALA A 27 4.42 -6.59 -10.66
CA ALA A 27 5.31 -6.70 -9.51
C ALA A 27 5.61 -8.17 -9.14
N VAL A 28 4.61 -9.05 -9.14
CA VAL A 28 4.82 -10.49 -8.83
C VAL A 28 5.49 -11.25 -9.96
N ASN A 29 5.35 -10.82 -11.22
CA ASN A 29 5.90 -11.53 -12.38
C ASN A 29 7.35 -11.13 -12.72
N LEU A 30 7.94 -10.15 -12.02
CA LEU A 30 9.33 -9.72 -12.23
C LEU A 30 10.37 -10.75 -11.74
N GLY A 31 9.98 -11.72 -10.91
CA GLY A 31 10.86 -12.77 -10.40
C GLY A 31 11.73 -12.36 -9.20
N ASP A 32 12.66 -13.25 -8.82
CA ASP A 32 13.58 -13.13 -7.67
C ASP A 32 12.90 -12.99 -6.30
N ASP A 33 12.71 -11.77 -5.79
CA ASP A 33 12.10 -11.46 -4.48
C ASP A 33 10.69 -10.85 -4.65
N THR A 34 9.80 -11.66 -5.23
CA THR A 34 8.47 -11.22 -5.65
C THR A 34 7.57 -10.84 -4.48
N SER A 35 7.72 -11.48 -3.32
CA SER A 35 6.93 -11.16 -2.12
C SER A 35 7.28 -9.79 -1.56
N THR A 36 8.57 -9.43 -1.51
CA THR A 36 9.00 -8.10 -1.06
C THR A 36 8.61 -7.02 -2.06
N THR A 37 8.86 -7.22 -3.36
CA THR A 37 8.49 -6.26 -4.40
C THR A 37 6.97 -6.03 -4.45
N ALA A 38 6.16 -7.08 -4.37
CA ALA A 38 4.70 -6.96 -4.34
C ALA A 38 4.19 -6.27 -3.07
N ALA A 39 4.83 -6.49 -1.91
CA ALA A 39 4.48 -5.81 -0.67
C ALA A 39 4.78 -4.31 -0.73
N ILE A 40 5.93 -3.91 -1.28
CA ILE A 40 6.27 -2.50 -1.49
C ILE A 40 5.30 -1.84 -2.47
N TYR A 41 5.06 -2.48 -3.62
CA TYR A 41 4.08 -2.01 -4.60
C TYR A 41 2.69 -1.86 -3.97
N GLY A 42 2.23 -2.86 -3.21
CA GLY A 42 0.91 -2.88 -2.60
C GLY A 42 0.70 -1.73 -1.61
N GLN A 43 1.73 -1.34 -0.85
CA GLN A 43 1.67 -0.18 0.03
C GLN A 43 1.54 1.13 -0.76
N LEU A 44 2.36 1.30 -1.81
CA LEU A 44 2.37 2.52 -2.63
C LEU A 44 1.06 2.68 -3.42
N ALA A 45 0.71 1.65 -4.20
CA ALA A 45 -0.48 1.63 -5.03
C ALA A 45 -1.75 1.63 -4.16
N GLY A 46 -1.76 0.94 -3.02
CA GLY A 46 -2.89 0.94 -2.09
C GLY A 46 -3.15 2.32 -1.47
N ALA A 47 -2.09 3.06 -1.14
CA ALA A 47 -2.21 4.44 -0.67
C ALA A 47 -2.70 5.40 -1.77
N TYR A 48 -2.29 5.16 -3.02
CA TYR A 48 -2.65 6.00 -4.17
C TYR A 48 -4.09 5.75 -4.66
N TYR A 49 -4.46 4.49 -4.92
CA TYR A 49 -5.77 4.13 -5.46
C TYR A 49 -6.85 3.97 -4.39
N GLY A 50 -6.46 3.71 -3.14
CA GLY A 50 -7.38 3.42 -2.04
C GLY A 50 -7.93 1.99 -2.06
N ILE A 51 -8.52 1.59 -0.93
CA ILE A 51 -8.98 0.21 -0.70
C ILE A 51 -10.03 -0.28 -1.70
N HIS A 52 -10.89 0.62 -2.20
CA HIS A 52 -11.97 0.27 -3.12
C HIS A 52 -11.50 -0.04 -4.55
N ALA A 53 -10.23 0.24 -4.86
CA ALA A 53 -9.64 -0.08 -6.15
C ALA A 53 -8.96 -1.46 -6.18
N LEU A 54 -8.83 -2.13 -5.03
CA LEU A 54 -8.29 -3.48 -4.96
C LEU A 54 -9.33 -4.48 -5.46
N PRO A 55 -8.93 -5.52 -6.21
CA PRO A 55 -9.86 -6.59 -6.58
C PRO A 55 -10.45 -7.27 -5.34
N ASP A 56 -11.78 -7.29 -5.22
CA ASP A 56 -12.48 -7.89 -4.07
C ASP A 56 -12.04 -9.33 -3.83
N LYS A 57 -11.98 -10.12 -4.91
CA LYS A 57 -11.53 -11.52 -4.90
C LYS A 57 -10.17 -11.74 -4.26
N TRP A 58 -9.27 -10.76 -4.34
CA TRP A 58 -7.95 -10.84 -3.71
C TRP A 58 -8.02 -10.37 -2.26
N SER A 59 -8.65 -9.21 -2.03
CA SER A 59 -8.71 -8.61 -0.69
C SER A 59 -9.48 -9.48 0.31
N GLU A 60 -10.51 -10.20 -0.13
CA GLU A 60 -11.33 -11.11 0.70
C GLU A 60 -10.56 -12.37 1.13
N GLN A 61 -9.52 -12.77 0.40
CA GLN A 61 -8.73 -13.96 0.70
C GLN A 61 -7.52 -13.68 1.61
N VAL A 62 -7.29 -12.42 1.98
CA VAL A 62 -6.17 -12.03 2.82
C VAL A 62 -6.34 -12.61 4.23
N TYR A 63 -5.33 -13.35 4.69
CA TYR A 63 -5.29 -13.82 6.07
C TYR A 63 -5.32 -12.63 7.05
N ALA A 64 -6.16 -12.74 8.09
CA ALA A 64 -6.36 -11.69 9.09
C ALA A 64 -6.83 -10.33 8.52
N ARG A 65 -7.54 -10.34 7.39
CA ARG A 65 -8.10 -9.14 6.73
C ARG A 65 -8.77 -8.18 7.72
N ASP A 66 -9.71 -8.66 8.52
CA ASP A 66 -10.49 -7.80 9.41
C ASP A 66 -9.62 -7.15 10.51
N PHE A 67 -8.62 -7.88 11.00
CA PHE A 67 -7.63 -7.34 11.92
C PHE A 67 -6.80 -6.23 11.27
N ILE A 68 -6.30 -6.46 10.05
CA ILE A 68 -5.52 -5.47 9.29
C ILE A 68 -6.37 -4.21 9.01
N LEU A 69 -7.64 -4.39 8.64
CA LEU A 69 -8.56 -3.27 8.42
C LEU A 69 -8.80 -2.47 9.69
N CYS A 70 -9.11 -3.14 10.81
CA CYS A 70 -9.28 -2.49 12.10
C CYS A 70 -8.03 -1.69 12.49
N LEU A 71 -6.84 -2.29 12.33
CA LEU A 71 -5.58 -1.63 12.59
C LEU A 71 -5.37 -0.40 11.68
N SER A 72 -5.70 -0.49 10.39
CA SER A 72 -5.56 0.63 9.45
C SER A 72 -6.46 1.82 9.81
N ILE A 73 -7.69 1.56 10.28
CA ILE A 73 -8.64 2.58 10.73
C ILE A 73 -8.12 3.25 12.00
N TRP A 74 -7.60 2.47 12.94
CA TRP A 74 -7.02 2.99 14.17
C TRP A 74 -5.77 3.85 13.90
N LEU A 75 -4.85 3.39 13.05
CA LEU A 75 -3.67 4.15 12.65
C LEU A 75 -4.04 5.48 11.99
N LYS A 76 -5.06 5.47 11.11
CA LYS A 76 -5.59 6.70 10.50
C LYS A 76 -6.16 7.65 11.55
N HIS A 77 -6.93 7.15 12.52
CA HIS A 77 -7.49 7.95 13.60
C HIS A 77 -6.42 8.62 14.47
N GLU A 78 -5.45 7.83 14.96
CA GLU A 78 -4.34 8.37 15.75
C GLU A 78 -3.50 9.36 14.93
N GLY A 79 -3.25 9.07 13.65
CA GLY A 79 -2.53 9.96 12.74
C GLY A 79 -3.16 11.36 12.64
N TYR A 80 -4.48 11.45 12.50
CA TYR A 80 -5.17 12.75 12.48
C TYR A 80 -5.08 13.49 13.81
N LYS A 81 -5.28 12.78 14.92
CA LYS A 81 -5.18 13.36 16.26
C LYS A 81 -3.79 13.96 16.51
N TRP A 82 -2.73 13.26 16.11
CA TRP A 82 -1.36 13.77 16.18
C TRP A 82 -1.14 14.99 15.29
N HIS A 83 -1.68 14.98 14.07
CA HIS A 83 -1.58 16.11 13.15
C HIS A 83 -2.23 17.38 13.73
N GLU A 84 -3.44 17.27 14.28
CA GLU A 84 -4.16 18.37 14.93
C GLU A 84 -3.38 18.94 16.12
N LEU A 85 -2.82 18.06 16.98
CA LEU A 85 -1.99 18.47 18.11
C LEU A 85 -0.74 19.24 17.67
N CYS A 86 -0.08 18.80 16.60
CA CYS A 86 1.09 19.48 16.05
C CYS A 86 0.75 20.88 15.51
N GLU A 87 -0.37 21.05 14.82
CA GLU A 87 -0.80 22.36 14.31
C GLU A 87 -1.19 23.31 15.45
N MET A 88 -1.87 22.82 16.49
CA MET A 88 -2.17 23.62 17.68
C MET A 88 -0.89 24.12 18.38
N ASN A 89 0.16 23.30 18.44
CA ASN A 89 1.44 23.68 19.06
C ASN A 89 2.28 24.65 18.22
N LYS A 90 2.09 24.73 16.91
CA LYS A 90 2.73 25.75 16.05
C LYS A 90 2.09 27.15 16.21
N SER A 91 0.85 27.21 16.68
CA SER A 91 0.07 28.45 16.85
C SER A 91 0.25 29.15 18.21
N LYS A 92 1.06 28.56 19.10
CA LYS A 92 1.46 29.11 20.41
C LYS A 92 2.90 29.62 20.35
#